data_AF-A0A1C6FJT1-F1
#
_entry.id   AF-A0A1C6FJT1-F1
#
_cell.length_a   1.000
_cell.length_b   1.000
_cell.length_c   1.000
_cell.angle_alpha   90.00
_cell.angle_beta   90.00
_cell.angle_gamma   90.00
#
_symmetry.space_group_name_H-M   'P 1'
#
loop_
_entity.id
_entity.type
_entity.pdbx_description
1 polymer ?
#
loop_
_entity_poly.entity_id
_entity_poly.type
_entity_poly.pdbx_seq_one_letter_code
_entity_poly.pdbx_strand_id
1 'polypeptide(L)' 'MQVFIVLALLVAAVFASYKLALEKQQNKIIWPAITLLIGPGIFIIQYLVSVFTDKRKIA' A
#
# COMPACT_ATOMS: atom_id res chain seq x y z
N MET A 1 -7.22 -10.94 13.23
CA MET A 1 -8.01 -9.71 13.05
C MET A 1 -7.30 -8.67 12.18
N GLN A 2 -6.01 -8.40 12.40
CA GLN A 2 -5.25 -7.34 11.71
C GLN A 2 -5.09 -7.52 10.18
N VAL A 3 -4.89 -8.76 9.69
CA VAL A 3 -4.70 -9.05 8.26
C VAL A 3 -5.94 -8.73 7.41
N PHE A 4 -7.14 -9.00 7.95
CA PHE A 4 -8.40 -8.71 7.25
C PHE A 4 -8.63 -7.21 7.07
N ILE A 5 -8.24 -6.39 8.05
CA ILE A 5 -8.34 -4.93 7.98
C ILE A 5 -7.38 -4.39 6.92
N VAL A 6 -6.14 -4.91 6.87
CA VAL A 6 -5.16 -4.52 5.86
C VAL A 6 -5.64 -4.87 4.46
N LEU A 7 -6.19 -6.07 4.26
CA LEU A 7 -6.76 -6.49 2.97
C LEU A 7 -7.94 -5.60 2.56
N ALA A 8 -8.86 -5.30 3.47
CA ALA A 8 -10.01 -4.44 3.19
C ALA A 8 -9.58 -3.01 2.81
N LEU A 9 -8.58 -2.45 3.51
CA LEU A 9 -7.99 -1.15 3.18
C LEU A 9 -7.32 -1.15 1.80
N LEU A 10 -6.64 -2.24 1.46
CA LEU A 10 -5.94 -2.37 0.18
C LEU A 10 -6.93 -2.43 -0.98
N VAL A 11 -8.02 -3.20 -0.83
CA VAL A 11 -9.12 -3.25 -1.80
C VAL A 11 -9.80 -1.89 -1.94
N ALA A 12 -10.07 -1.20 -0.83
CA ALA A 12 -10.68 0.14 -0.85
C ALA A 12 -9.76 1.17 -1.55
N ALA A 13 -8.45 1.12 -1.31
CA ALA A 13 -7.47 2.01 -1.95
C ALA A 13 -7.38 1.76 -3.46
N VAL A 14 -7.37 0.50 -3.89
CA VAL A 14 -7.37 0.14 -5.33
C VAL A 14 -8.67 0.61 -6.00
N PHE A 15 -9.82 0.44 -5.33
CA PHE A 15 -11.10 0.90 -5.84
C PHE A 15 -11.18 2.43 -5.94
N ALA A 16 -10.69 3.15 -4.93
CA ALA A 16 -10.59 4.61 -4.96
C ALA A 16 -9.70 5.09 -6.11
N SER A 17 -8.53 4.46 -6.30
CA SER A 17 -7.59 4.74 -7.39
C SER A 17 -8.24 4.51 -8.77
N TYR A 18 -9.03 3.44 -8.91
CA TYR A 18 -9.77 3.13 -10.13
C TYR A 18 -10.85 4.18 -10.44
N LYS A 19 -11.65 4.58 -9.44
CA LYS A 19 -12.66 5.64 -9.60
C LYS A 19 -12.05 6.99 -9.96
N LEU A 20 -10.94 7.36 -9.32
CA LEU A 20 -10.20 8.59 -9.64
C LEU A 20 -9.63 8.58 -11.06
N ALA A 21 -9.09 7.45 -11.51
CA ALA A 21 -8.57 7.30 -12.86
C ALA A 21 -9.69 7.41 -13.92
N LEU A 22 -10.87 6.88 -13.61
CA LEU A 22 -12.07 7.02 -14.45
C LEU A 22 -12.50 8.49 -14.60
N GLU A 23 -12.59 9.22 -13.49
CA GLU A 23 -13.02 10.63 -13.48
C GLU A 23 -12.04 11.55 -14.22
N LYS A 24 -10.74 11.26 -14.13
CA LYS A 24 -9.70 12.03 -14.84
C LYS A 24 -9.46 11.60 -16.29
N GLN A 25 -10.24 10.65 -16.81
CA GLN A 25 -9.99 9.99 -18.11
C GLN A 25 -8.55 9.48 -18.28
N GLN A 26 -7.90 9.11 -17.17
CA GLN A 26 -6.57 8.53 -17.20
C GLN A 26 -6.66 7.02 -17.41
N ASN A 27 -5.50 6.39 -17.63
CA ASN A 27 -5.45 4.95 -17.85
C ASN A 27 -5.93 4.21 -16.59
N LYS A 28 -7.09 3.57 -16.72
CA LYS A 28 -7.86 2.91 -15.65
C LYS A 28 -7.17 1.69 -15.04
N ILE A 29 -6.06 1.25 -15.64
CA ILE A 29 -5.31 0.05 -15.23
C ILE A 29 -3.99 0.43 -14.55
N ILE A 30 -3.31 1.46 -15.07
CA ILE A 30 -1.99 1.89 -14.57
C ILE A 30 -2.08 2.35 -13.11
N TRP A 31 -3.03 3.22 -12.79
CA TRP A 31 -3.15 3.78 -11.43
C TRP A 31 -3.50 2.73 -10.37
N PRO A 32 -4.50 1.85 -10.58
CA PRO A 32 -4.79 0.77 -9.64
C PRO A 32 -3.62 -0.22 -9.50
N ALA A 33 -2.92 -0.54 -10.58
CA ALA A 33 -1.76 -1.44 -10.55
C ALA A 33 -0.61 -0.85 -9.73
N ILE A 34 -0.33 0.45 -9.90
CA ILE A 34 0.66 1.17 -9.09
C ILE A 34 0.23 1.17 -7.62
N THR A 35 -1.04 1.43 -7.31
CA THR A 35 -1.55 1.38 -5.93
C THR A 35 -1.37 -0.01 -5.31
N LEU A 36 -1.63 -1.07 -6.07
CA LEU A 36 -1.47 -2.46 -5.63
C LEU A 36 0.00 -2.84 -5.38
N LEU A 37 0.95 -2.27 -6.12
CA LEU A 37 2.39 -2.55 -5.97
C LEU A 37 3.04 -1.69 -4.88
N ILE A 38 2.74 -0.39 -4.86
CA ILE A 38 3.33 0.57 -3.92
C ILE A 38 2.77 0.37 -2.51
N GLY A 39 1.48 0.08 -2.37
CA GLY A 39 0.83 -0.11 -1.06
C GLY A 39 1.57 -1.12 -0.17
N PRO A 40 1.73 -2.39 -0.62
CA PRO A 40 2.53 -3.40 0.09
C PRO A 40 4.00 -3.00 0.24
N GLY A 41 4.59 -2.33 -0.76
CA GLY A 41 5.98 -1.89 -0.73
C GLY A 41 6.29 -0.96 0.45
N ILE A 42 5.38 -0.04 0.77
CA ILE A 42 5.52 0.86 1.93
C ILE A 42 5.54 0.06 3.25
N PHE A 43 4.68 -0.96 3.39
CA PHE A 43 4.67 -1.81 4.58
C PHE A 43 5.97 -2.61 4.73
N ILE A 44 6.53 -3.12 3.63
CA ILE A 44 7.82 -3.84 3.64
C ILE A 44 8.93 -2.89 4.11
N ILE A 45 8.98 -1.67 3.58
CA ILE A 45 9.97 -0.66 4.00
C ILE A 45 9.79 -0.30 5.48
N GLN A 46 8.55 -0.07 5.95
CA GLN A 46 8.29 0.20 7.36
C GLN A 46 8.73 -0.95 8.27
N TYR A 47 8.47 -2.20 7.86
CA TYR A 47 8.94 -3.37 8.59
C TYR A 47 10.47 -3.43 8.65
N LEU A 48 11.15 -3.25 7.52
CA LEU A 48 12.62 -3.22 7.47
C LEU A 48 13.18 -2.12 8.37
N VAL A 49 12.67 -0.89 8.27
CA VAL A 49 13.10 0.24 9.11
C VAL A 49 12.88 -0.07 10.59
N SER A 50 11.74 -0.64 10.96
CA SER A 50 11.47 -1.05 12.34
C SER A 50 12.48 -2.09 12.83
N VAL A 51 12.75 -3.13 12.05
CA VAL A 51 13.70 -4.20 12.41
C VAL A 51 15.13 -3.68 12.58
N PHE A 52 15.58 -2.81 11.68
CA PHE A 52 16.93 -2.23 11.76
C PHE A 52 17.06 -1.17 12.87
N THR A 53 15.99 -0.42 13.16
CA THR A 53 15.97 0.56 14.25
C THR A 53 15.95 -0.12 15.62
N ASP A 54 15.21 -1.23 15.77
CA ASP A 54 15.13 -1.97 17.03
C ASP A 54 16.46 -2.64 17.38
N LYS A 55 17.18 -3.17 16.39
CA LYS A 55 18.56 -3.66 16.57
C LYS A 55 19.55 -2.58 17.02
N ARG A 56 19.29 -1.30 16.74
CA ARG A 56 20.11 -0.17 17.18
C ARG A 56 19.82 0.30 18.60
N LYS A 57 18.68 -0.11 19.20
CA LYS A 57 18.33 0.23 20.59
C LYS A 57 18.89 -0.76 21.62
N ILE A 58 19.39 -1.91 21.18
CA ILE A 58 19.95 -2.98 22.03
C ILE A 58 21.49 -3.00 21.98
N ALA A 59 22.12 -2.14 21.18
CA ALA A 59 23.58 -2.00 21.06
C ALA A 59 24.11 -0.82 21.89
#